data_AF-A0A7W0ZT49-F1
#
_entry.id   AF-A0A7W0ZT49-F1
#
_cell.length_a   1.000
_cell.length_b   1.000
_cell.length_c   1.000
_cell.angle_alpha   90.00
_cell.angle_beta   90.00
_cell.angle_gamma   90.00
#
_symmetry.space_group_name_H-M   'P 1'
#
loop_
_entity.id
_entity.type
_entity.pdbx_description
1 polymer ?
#
loop_
_entity_poly.entity_id
_entity_poly.type
_entity_poly.pdbx_seq_one_letter_code
_entity_poly.pdbx_strand_id
1 'polypeptide(L)'
;MRSACYGGAEELPIPVVALLNLLFGIGFALVARDRVRADGPFTAPAFPLVMLHAAAVVAPIALYFYAVHPAWSWMYWVDPRKLAGVAVLPLMVGHAALVVGGWYLGAVAIRRGFQNTVIYAGAATALTLLVLFVAGSNRLFTAADYLGWQTRRGTSLFNVQLGWAFVVSLLALFGSAIYTAIELGRDGRRVRGAVIR
;
A
#
# COMPACT_ATOMS: atom_id res chain seq x y z
N MET A 1 -2.00 16.94 42.19
CA MET A 1 -2.46 16.16 41.02
C MET A 1 -2.52 17.09 39.82
N ARG A 2 -1.51 17.07 38.93
CA ARG A 2 -1.49 17.90 37.73
C ARG A 2 -2.09 17.09 36.59
N SER A 3 -3.34 17.40 36.22
CA SER A 3 -3.90 17.02 34.93
C SER A 3 -3.08 17.73 33.85
N ALA A 4 -2.12 17.02 33.28
CA ALA A 4 -1.45 17.48 32.07
C ALA A 4 -2.51 17.53 30.97
N CYS A 5 -2.89 18.73 30.56
CA CYS A 5 -3.56 18.98 29.30
C CYS A 5 -2.65 18.45 28.20
N TYR A 6 -2.81 17.18 27.82
CA TYR A 6 -2.30 16.68 26.56
C TYR A 6 -3.07 17.43 25.48
N GLY A 7 -2.45 18.52 25.01
CA GLY A 7 -2.89 19.21 23.81
C GLY A 7 -3.12 18.16 22.74
N GLY A 8 -4.33 18.19 22.17
CA GLY A 8 -4.73 17.33 21.07
C GLY A 8 -3.79 17.58 19.90
N ALA A 9 -2.70 16.83 19.85
CA ALA A 9 -2.06 16.53 18.60
C ALA A 9 -3.18 15.90 17.77
N GLU A 10 -3.72 16.67 16.83
CA GLU A 10 -4.69 16.19 15.86
C GLU A 10 -4.17 14.85 15.36
N GLU A 11 -4.90 13.79 15.66
CA GLU A 11 -4.47 12.44 15.36
C GLU A 11 -4.50 12.31 13.84
N LEU A 12 -3.37 12.62 13.20
CA LEU A 12 -3.24 12.58 11.76
C LEU A 12 -3.64 11.19 11.30
N PRO A 13 -4.68 11.05 10.45
CA PRO A 13 -5.02 9.76 9.91
C PRO A 13 -3.84 9.32 9.04
N ILE A 14 -3.18 8.26 9.47
CA ILE A 14 -2.05 7.62 8.83
C ILE A 14 -2.54 6.53 7.87
N PRO A 15 -2.60 6.78 6.56
CA PRO A 15 -2.96 5.77 5.59
C PRO A 15 -1.72 4.94 5.21
N VAL A 16 -1.14 4.22 6.18
CA VAL A 16 0.09 3.40 6.02
C VAL A 16 -0.02 2.49 4.78
N VAL A 17 -1.13 1.76 4.67
CA VAL A 17 -1.37 0.81 3.58
C VAL A 17 -1.54 1.50 2.23
N ALA A 18 -2.12 2.72 2.21
CA ALA A 18 -2.27 3.48 0.98
C ALA A 18 -0.91 3.90 0.40
N LEU A 19 -0.01 4.39 1.27
CA LEU A 19 1.35 4.76 0.87
C LEU A 19 2.17 3.54 0.43
N LEU A 20 1.99 2.39 1.09
CA LEU A 20 2.62 1.14 0.66
C LEU A 20 2.15 0.73 -0.75
N ASN A 21 0.85 0.80 -1.03
CA ASN A 21 0.30 0.48 -2.34
C ASN A 21 0.80 1.45 -3.43
N LEU A 22 0.85 2.74 -3.13
CA LEU A 22 1.44 3.75 -4.03
C LEU A 22 2.91 3.43 -4.32
N LEU A 23 3.67 3.06 -3.27
CA LEU A 23 5.08 2.70 -3.38
C LEU A 23 5.29 1.44 -4.25
N PHE A 24 4.41 0.43 -4.15
CA PHE A 24 4.45 -0.71 -5.06
C PHE A 24 4.27 -0.29 -6.52
N GLY A 25 3.28 0.55 -6.81
CA GLY A 25 3.05 1.09 -8.16
C GLY A 25 4.28 1.83 -8.72
N ILE A 26 4.85 2.74 -7.93
CA ILE A 26 6.08 3.48 -8.29
C ILE A 26 7.25 2.52 -8.51
N GLY A 27 7.43 1.55 -7.61
CA GLY A 27 8.47 0.55 -7.68
C GLY A 27 8.38 -0.29 -8.96
N PHE A 28 7.19 -0.77 -9.31
CA PHE A 28 6.96 -1.50 -10.56
C PHE A 28 7.33 -0.65 -11.77
N ALA A 29 6.93 0.63 -11.81
CA ALA A 29 7.27 1.52 -12.92
C ALA A 29 8.79 1.70 -13.08
N LEU A 30 9.53 1.85 -11.96
CA LEU A 30 10.99 1.95 -11.96
C LEU A 30 11.68 0.68 -12.43
N VAL A 31 11.14 -0.49 -12.06
CA VAL A 31 11.66 -1.80 -12.49
C VAL A 31 11.39 -2.04 -13.98
N ALA A 32 10.21 -1.65 -14.47
CA ALA A 32 9.81 -1.81 -15.88
C ALA A 32 10.28 -0.69 -16.80
N ARG A 33 11.13 0.23 -16.33
CA ARG A 33 11.49 1.48 -17.02
C ARG A 33 11.92 1.31 -18.48
N ASP A 34 12.65 0.24 -18.80
CA ASP A 34 13.17 0.00 -20.15
C ASP A 34 12.03 -0.37 -21.10
N ARG A 35 11.13 -1.25 -20.66
CA ARG A 35 9.90 -1.62 -21.40
C ARG A 35 8.98 -0.42 -21.57
N VAL A 36 8.77 0.33 -20.49
CA VAL A 36 7.92 1.52 -20.47
C VAL A 36 8.41 2.59 -21.44
N ARG A 37 9.74 2.78 -21.56
CA ARG A 37 10.34 3.71 -22.52
C ARG A 37 10.13 3.26 -23.97
N ALA A 38 10.31 1.97 -24.25
CA ALA A 38 10.19 1.43 -25.59
C ALA A 38 8.73 1.43 -26.08
N ASP A 39 7.81 0.89 -25.28
CA ASP A 39 6.48 0.52 -25.78
C ASP A 39 5.32 1.23 -25.05
N GLY A 40 5.57 1.83 -23.90
CA GLY A 40 4.56 2.55 -23.12
C GLY A 40 4.06 1.83 -21.86
N PRO A 41 3.16 2.48 -21.09
CA PRO A 41 2.70 2.01 -19.78
C PRO A 41 1.66 0.87 -19.82
N PHE A 42 1.06 0.60 -20.98
CA PHE A 42 -0.02 -0.38 -21.15
C PHE A 42 0.42 -1.64 -21.90
N THR A 43 1.73 -1.77 -22.17
CA THR A 43 2.25 -2.88 -22.98
C THR A 43 2.24 -4.18 -22.21
N ALA A 44 1.84 -5.26 -22.87
CA ALA A 44 1.95 -6.61 -22.33
C ALA A 44 3.42 -7.09 -22.34
N PRO A 45 3.86 -7.90 -21.35
CA PRO A 45 3.08 -8.41 -20.21
C PRO A 45 3.04 -7.44 -19.01
N ALA A 46 3.72 -6.29 -19.07
CA ALA A 46 3.96 -5.45 -17.91
C ALA A 46 2.68 -4.93 -17.22
N PHE A 47 1.77 -4.32 -17.99
CA PHE A 47 0.53 -3.80 -17.41
C PHE A 47 -0.41 -4.88 -16.86
N PRO A 48 -0.68 -5.99 -17.58
CA PRO A 48 -1.45 -7.11 -17.02
C PRO A 48 -0.89 -7.67 -15.71
N LEU A 49 0.43 -7.74 -15.53
CA LEU A 49 1.04 -8.21 -14.28
C LEU A 49 0.75 -7.28 -13.10
N VAL A 50 0.84 -5.97 -13.31
CA VAL A 50 0.50 -4.97 -12.27
C VAL A 50 -0.99 -5.02 -11.93
N MET A 51 -1.85 -5.15 -12.94
CA MET A 51 -3.29 -5.31 -12.75
C MET A 51 -3.61 -6.60 -11.98
N LEU A 52 -2.92 -7.71 -12.28
CA LEU A 52 -3.09 -8.97 -11.58
C LEU A 52 -2.68 -8.84 -10.10
N HIS A 53 -1.56 -8.19 -9.79
CA HIS A 53 -1.17 -7.92 -8.39
C HIS A 53 -2.22 -7.06 -7.68
N ALA A 54 -2.69 -5.98 -8.31
CA ALA A 54 -3.69 -5.08 -7.73
C ALA A 54 -5.03 -5.80 -7.48
N ALA A 55 -5.52 -6.59 -8.45
CA ALA A 55 -6.84 -7.21 -8.40
C ALA A 55 -6.86 -8.53 -7.61
N ALA A 56 -5.82 -9.36 -7.72
CA ALA A 56 -5.80 -10.69 -7.09
C ALA A 56 -5.21 -10.68 -5.68
N VAL A 57 -4.44 -9.65 -5.31
CA VAL A 57 -3.77 -9.58 -4.00
C VAL A 57 -4.20 -8.36 -3.20
N VAL A 58 -3.99 -7.16 -3.73
CA VAL A 58 -4.22 -5.92 -2.97
C VAL A 58 -5.71 -5.71 -2.66
N ALA A 59 -6.59 -5.83 -3.64
CA ALA A 59 -8.02 -5.63 -3.44
C ALA A 59 -8.64 -6.65 -2.46
N PRO A 60 -8.43 -7.97 -2.59
CA PRO A 60 -8.98 -8.94 -1.64
C PRO A 60 -8.47 -8.76 -0.21
N ILE A 61 -7.18 -8.43 -0.04
CA ILE A 61 -6.61 -8.15 1.28
C ILE A 61 -7.26 -6.92 1.89
N ALA A 62 -7.36 -5.82 1.14
CA ALA A 62 -8.02 -4.60 1.60
C ALA A 62 -9.48 -4.89 1.99
N LEU A 63 -10.23 -5.58 1.13
CA LEU A 63 -11.62 -5.98 1.40
C LEU A 63 -11.73 -6.78 2.69
N TYR A 64 -10.89 -7.80 2.86
CA TYR A 64 -10.89 -8.64 4.06
C TYR A 64 -10.70 -7.80 5.33
N PHE A 65 -9.68 -6.95 5.39
CA PHE A 65 -9.42 -6.15 6.58
C PHE A 65 -10.54 -5.15 6.88
N TYR A 66 -11.03 -4.42 5.87
CA TYR A 66 -12.13 -3.47 6.09
C TYR A 66 -13.46 -4.15 6.43
N ALA A 67 -13.69 -5.39 5.98
CA ALA A 67 -14.91 -6.13 6.30
C ALA A 67 -14.83 -6.80 7.68
N VAL A 68 -13.71 -7.44 8.01
CA VAL A 68 -13.56 -8.31 9.19
C VAL A 68 -12.98 -7.56 10.38
N HIS A 69 -12.10 -6.59 10.14
CA HIS A 69 -11.37 -5.85 11.17
C HIS A 69 -11.44 -4.32 10.99
N PRO A 70 -12.65 -3.74 10.82
CA PRO A 70 -12.80 -2.34 10.41
C PRO A 70 -12.17 -1.37 11.41
N ALA A 71 -12.32 -1.58 12.72
CA ALA A 71 -11.73 -0.69 13.74
C ALA A 71 -10.21 -0.58 13.59
N TRP A 72 -9.53 -1.70 13.33
CA TRP A 72 -8.07 -1.73 13.13
C TRP A 72 -7.67 -1.15 11.77
N SER A 73 -8.43 -1.42 10.69
CA SER A 73 -8.17 -0.85 9.37
C SER A 73 -8.26 0.68 9.35
N TRP A 74 -9.15 1.25 10.17
CA TRP A 74 -9.27 2.69 10.40
C TRP A 74 -8.32 3.23 11.47
N MET A 75 -7.43 2.38 12.00
CA MET A 75 -6.49 2.72 13.07
C MET A 75 -7.17 3.36 14.28
N TYR A 76 -8.42 2.96 14.54
CA TYR A 76 -9.27 3.48 15.61
C TYR A 76 -9.61 4.97 15.54
N TRP A 77 -9.44 5.63 14.39
CA TRP A 77 -9.86 7.04 14.22
C TRP A 77 -11.33 7.21 13.94
N VAL A 78 -11.94 6.22 13.27
CA VAL A 78 -13.34 6.26 12.90
C VAL A 78 -14.07 5.13 13.60
N ASP A 79 -15.20 5.45 14.23
CA ASP A 79 -16.11 4.45 14.77
C ASP A 79 -16.76 3.70 13.60
N PRO A 80 -16.42 2.41 13.39
CA PRO A 80 -16.92 1.66 12.25
C PRO A 80 -18.43 1.44 12.30
N ARG A 81 -19.07 1.58 13.48
CA ARG A 81 -20.53 1.48 13.62
C ARG A 81 -21.26 2.64 12.97
N LYS A 82 -20.58 3.77 12.74
CA LYS A 82 -21.14 4.96 12.09
C LYS A 82 -20.94 4.96 10.58
N LEU A 83 -20.11 4.06 10.06
CA LEU A 83 -19.85 3.95 8.63
C LEU A 83 -20.85 2.99 8.00
N ALA A 84 -21.46 3.40 6.89
CA ALA A 84 -22.25 2.48 6.08
C ALA A 84 -21.33 1.38 5.52
N GLY A 85 -21.74 0.11 5.57
CA GLY A 85 -20.96 -1.01 5.02
C GLY A 85 -20.60 -0.82 3.53
N VAL A 86 -21.40 -0.05 2.79
CA VAL A 86 -21.14 0.31 1.39
C VAL A 86 -19.84 1.11 1.22
N ALA A 87 -19.36 1.83 2.24
CA ALA A 87 -18.11 2.58 2.20
C ALA A 87 -16.85 1.69 2.03
N VAL A 88 -16.96 0.37 2.28
CA VAL A 88 -15.84 -0.57 2.12
C VAL A 88 -15.43 -0.74 0.65
N LEU A 89 -16.40 -0.73 -0.27
CA LEU A 89 -16.15 -0.92 -1.71
C LEU A 89 -15.25 0.19 -2.32
N PRO A 90 -15.55 1.50 -2.17
CA PRO A 90 -14.68 2.53 -2.71
C PRO A 90 -13.29 2.54 -2.05
N LEU A 91 -13.15 2.10 -0.80
CA LEU A 91 -11.84 1.96 -0.15
C LEU A 91 -11.03 0.83 -0.78
N MET A 92 -11.63 -0.34 -0.96
CA MET A 92 -11.00 -1.47 -1.67
C MET A 92 -10.54 -1.04 -3.07
N VAL A 93 -11.42 -0.39 -3.83
CA VAL A 93 -11.10 0.14 -5.17
C VAL A 93 -9.99 1.18 -5.09
N GLY A 94 -10.04 2.07 -4.09
CA GLY A 94 -9.00 3.07 -3.85
C GLY A 94 -7.62 2.45 -3.62
N HIS A 95 -7.54 1.36 -2.86
CA HIS A 95 -6.28 0.66 -2.62
C HIS A 95 -5.67 0.07 -3.90
N ALA A 96 -6.49 -0.56 -4.76
CA ALA A 96 -6.04 -1.06 -6.06
C ALA A 96 -5.68 0.09 -7.00
N ALA A 97 -6.48 1.16 -7.02
CA ALA A 97 -6.25 2.35 -7.82
C ALA A 97 -4.94 3.07 -7.45
N LEU A 98 -4.52 3.03 -6.19
CA LEU A 98 -3.22 3.59 -5.78
C LEU A 98 -2.04 2.83 -6.39
N VAL A 99 -2.12 1.50 -6.50
CA VAL A 99 -1.08 0.70 -7.17
C VAL A 99 -1.04 1.03 -8.66
N VAL A 100 -2.19 0.98 -9.33
CA VAL A 100 -2.30 1.23 -10.78
C VAL A 100 -1.96 2.68 -11.11
N GLY A 101 -2.39 3.62 -10.28
CA GLY A 101 -2.09 5.04 -10.38
C GLY A 101 -0.61 5.34 -10.18
N GLY A 102 0.02 4.74 -9.16
CA GLY A 102 1.47 4.84 -8.94
C GLY A 102 2.27 4.30 -10.13
N TRP A 103 1.85 3.15 -10.68
CA TRP A 103 2.41 2.60 -11.91
C TRP A 103 2.26 3.58 -13.08
N TYR A 104 1.04 4.04 -13.36
CA TYR A 104 0.76 4.88 -14.51
C TYR A 104 1.50 6.22 -14.44
N LEU A 105 1.42 6.92 -13.31
CA LEU A 105 2.10 8.20 -13.10
C LEU A 105 3.62 8.04 -13.18
N GLY A 106 4.17 7.01 -12.53
CA GLY A 106 5.58 6.69 -12.60
C GLY A 106 6.04 6.38 -14.03
N ALA A 107 5.27 5.56 -14.76
CA ALA A 107 5.59 5.17 -16.13
C ALA A 107 5.52 6.37 -17.10
N VAL A 108 4.49 7.22 -17.00
CA VAL A 108 4.38 8.45 -17.80
C VAL A 108 5.54 9.40 -17.52
N ALA A 109 5.91 9.60 -16.25
CA ALA A 109 7.03 10.44 -15.87
C ALA A 109 8.38 9.89 -16.40
N ILE A 110 8.60 8.57 -16.32
CA ILE A 110 9.79 7.90 -16.86
C ILE A 110 9.91 8.10 -18.39
N ARG A 111 8.80 8.00 -19.12
CA ARG A 111 8.77 8.24 -20.58
C ARG A 111 9.10 9.68 -20.94
N ARG A 112 8.70 10.63 -20.11
CA ARG A 112 9.02 12.05 -20.27
C ARG A 112 10.44 12.43 -19.80
N GLY A 113 11.26 11.45 -19.41
CA GLY A 113 12.63 11.69 -18.93
C GLY A 113 12.74 12.06 -17.46
N PHE A 114 11.64 12.16 -16.72
CA PHE A 114 11.62 12.53 -15.29
C PHE A 114 11.91 11.35 -14.34
N GLN A 115 12.85 10.47 -14.70
CA GLN A 115 13.16 9.29 -13.88
C GLN A 115 13.63 9.68 -12.47
N ASN A 116 14.47 10.70 -12.35
CA ASN A 116 14.96 11.15 -11.04
C ASN A 116 13.80 11.63 -10.16
N THR A 117 12.81 12.34 -10.73
CA THR A 117 11.59 12.74 -10.02
C THR A 117 10.83 11.54 -9.49
N VAL A 118 10.69 10.45 -10.27
CA VAL A 118 10.03 9.22 -9.81
C VAL A 118 10.80 8.55 -8.68
N ILE A 119 12.14 8.54 -8.75
CA ILE A 119 13.00 8.01 -7.67
C ILE A 119 12.82 8.84 -6.40
N TYR A 120 12.89 10.17 -6.49
CA TYR A 120 12.69 11.05 -5.33
C TYR A 120 11.28 10.94 -4.75
N ALA A 121 10.25 10.85 -5.59
CA ALA A 121 8.88 10.62 -5.14
C ALA A 121 8.74 9.27 -4.42
N GLY A 122 9.33 8.21 -4.95
CA GLY A 122 9.38 6.90 -4.30
C GLY A 122 10.11 6.95 -2.95
N ALA A 123 11.28 7.59 -2.89
CA ALA A 123 12.05 7.76 -1.66
C ALA A 123 11.31 8.60 -0.61
N ALA A 124 10.67 9.71 -1.01
CA ALA A 124 9.86 10.54 -0.12
C ALA A 124 8.63 9.77 0.39
N THR A 125 7.98 8.98 -0.46
CA THR A 125 6.86 8.11 -0.07
C THR A 125 7.32 7.05 0.94
N ALA A 126 8.47 6.40 0.70
CA ALA A 126 9.04 5.41 1.61
C ALA A 126 9.46 6.01 2.96
N LEU A 127 10.07 7.20 2.97
CA LEU A 127 10.42 7.90 4.19
C LEU A 127 9.17 8.30 4.99
N THR A 128 8.16 8.84 4.31
CA THR A 128 6.88 9.19 4.92
C THR A 128 6.24 7.95 5.54
N LEU A 129 6.20 6.84 4.80
CA LEU A 129 5.71 5.54 5.28
C LEU A 129 6.47 5.08 6.54
N LEU A 130 7.79 5.20 6.57
CA LEU A 130 8.61 4.84 7.72
C LEU A 130 8.27 5.67 8.95
N VAL A 131 8.22 7.00 8.82
CA VAL A 131 7.86 7.92 9.92
C VAL A 131 6.49 7.57 10.49
N LEU A 132 5.53 7.37 9.59
CA LEU A 132 4.16 7.02 9.91
C LEU A 132 4.03 5.65 10.58
N PHE A 133 4.82 4.66 10.15
CA PHE A 133 4.89 3.35 10.78
C PHE A 133 5.44 3.43 12.20
N VAL A 134 6.53 4.19 12.42
CA VAL A 134 7.10 4.38 13.76
C VAL A 134 6.11 5.11 14.68
N ALA A 135 5.53 6.22 14.22
CA ALA A 135 4.56 7.01 14.97
C ALA A 135 3.26 6.23 15.26
N GLY A 136 2.80 5.40 14.32
CA GLY A 136 1.59 4.59 14.41
C GLY A 136 1.78 3.20 15.03
N SER A 137 3.01 2.83 15.42
CA SER A 137 3.36 1.46 15.83
C SER A 137 2.48 0.92 16.95
N ASN A 138 2.19 1.71 17.98
CA ASN A 138 1.31 1.32 19.08
C ASN A 138 -0.10 0.95 18.58
N ARG A 139 -0.66 1.73 17.64
CA ARG A 139 -1.97 1.42 17.02
C ARG A 139 -1.90 0.17 16.15
N LEU A 140 -0.85 0.05 15.33
CA LEU A 140 -0.66 -1.08 14.42
C LEU A 140 -0.55 -2.41 15.19
N PHE A 141 0.19 -2.41 16.30
CA PHE A 141 0.47 -3.62 17.08
C PHE A 141 -0.52 -3.88 18.22
N THR A 142 -1.60 -3.10 18.31
CA THR A 142 -2.68 -3.32 19.28
C THR A 142 -3.94 -3.79 18.57
N ALA A 143 -4.48 -4.94 18.99
CA ALA A 143 -5.80 -5.41 18.62
C ALA A 143 -6.82 -4.98 19.69
N ALA A 144 -7.81 -4.21 19.27
CA ALA A 144 -8.96 -3.78 20.07
C ALA A 144 -10.17 -3.59 19.16
N ASP A 145 -11.36 -3.42 19.74
CA ASP A 145 -12.45 -2.72 19.08
C ASP A 145 -12.33 -1.21 19.31
N TYR A 146 -13.18 -0.40 18.68
CA TYR A 146 -13.09 1.07 18.78
C TYR A 146 -13.20 1.56 20.24
N LEU A 147 -14.16 1.03 21.01
CA LEU A 147 -14.34 1.41 22.41
C LEU A 147 -13.20 0.90 23.30
N GLY A 148 -12.71 -0.32 23.05
CA GLY A 148 -11.54 -0.89 23.70
C GLY A 148 -10.30 -0.01 23.52
N TRP A 149 -10.04 0.49 22.30
CA TRP A 149 -8.96 1.44 22.06
C TRP A 149 -9.13 2.73 22.88
N GLN A 150 -10.32 3.34 22.87
CA GLN A 150 -10.62 4.57 23.61
C GLN A 150 -10.47 4.39 25.14
N THR A 151 -10.79 3.19 25.64
CA THR A 151 -10.66 2.83 27.06
C THR A 151 -9.31 2.21 27.41
N ARG A 152 -8.35 2.18 26.47
CA ARG A 152 -7.00 1.58 26.61
C ARG A 152 -7.03 0.09 26.99
N ARG A 153 -8.04 -0.64 26.52
CA ARG A 153 -8.24 -2.07 26.68
C ARG A 153 -7.97 -2.79 25.35
N GLY A 154 -6.71 -2.81 24.94
CA GLY A 154 -6.25 -3.57 23.78
C GLY A 154 -5.31 -4.69 24.18
N THR A 155 -5.20 -5.70 23.32
CA THR A 155 -4.21 -6.79 23.45
C THR A 155 -3.18 -6.68 22.34
N SER A 156 -2.02 -7.34 22.49
CA SER A 156 -1.05 -7.45 21.39
C SER A 156 -1.70 -8.07 20.15
N LEU A 157 -1.41 -7.51 18.97
CA LEU A 157 -1.92 -7.97 17.67
C LEU A 157 -1.66 -9.48 17.45
N PHE A 158 -0.49 -9.96 17.86
CA PHE A 158 -0.05 -11.33 17.63
C PHE A 158 -0.65 -12.35 18.60
N ASN A 159 -1.39 -11.90 19.62
CA ASN A 159 -2.09 -12.79 20.54
C ASN A 159 -3.49 -13.19 20.03
N VAL A 160 -3.91 -12.66 18.88
CA VAL A 160 -5.25 -12.88 18.32
C VAL A 160 -5.19 -13.25 16.83
N GLN A 161 -6.32 -13.71 16.28
CA GLN A 161 -6.44 -14.10 14.86
C GLN A 161 -6.00 -13.00 13.87
N LEU A 162 -6.24 -11.73 14.23
CA LEU A 162 -5.85 -10.57 13.42
C LEU A 162 -4.34 -10.54 13.12
N GLY A 163 -3.48 -10.91 14.08
CA GLY A 163 -2.03 -10.97 13.87
C GLY A 163 -1.60 -11.99 12.82
N TRP A 164 -2.22 -13.18 12.81
CA TRP A 164 -1.96 -14.19 11.80
C TRP A 164 -2.46 -13.79 10.42
N ALA A 165 -3.67 -13.20 10.35
CA ALA A 165 -4.19 -12.66 9.10
C ALA A 165 -3.28 -11.56 8.54
N PHE A 166 -2.72 -10.71 9.40
CA PHE A 166 -1.73 -9.70 9.03
C PHE A 166 -0.45 -10.32 8.46
N VAL A 167 0.14 -11.31 9.12
CA VAL A 167 1.36 -11.99 8.64
C VAL A 167 1.14 -12.65 7.28
N VAL A 168 0.06 -13.42 7.11
CA VAL A 168 -0.26 -14.09 5.84
C VAL A 168 -0.48 -13.07 4.73
N SER A 169 -1.17 -11.96 5.03
CA SER A 169 -1.40 -10.88 4.07
C SER A 169 -0.09 -10.18 3.66
N LEU A 170 0.83 -9.94 4.61
CA LEU A 170 2.16 -9.40 4.29
C LEU A 170 2.94 -10.36 3.39
N LEU A 171 2.94 -11.66 3.67
CA LEU A 171 3.61 -12.65 2.84
C LEU A 171 3.03 -12.67 1.42
N ALA A 172 1.70 -12.62 1.29
CA ALA A 172 1.04 -12.55 -0.02
C ALA A 172 1.36 -11.25 -0.78
N LEU A 173 1.31 -10.09 -0.09
CA LEU A 173 1.64 -8.79 -0.66
C LEU A 173 3.09 -8.74 -1.17
N PHE A 174 4.05 -9.03 -0.30
CA PHE A 174 5.46 -8.96 -0.67
C PHE A 174 5.86 -10.08 -1.64
N GLY A 175 5.36 -11.30 -1.47
CA GLY A 175 5.64 -12.41 -2.37
C GLY A 175 5.18 -12.10 -3.81
N SER A 176 3.94 -11.62 -3.96
CA SER A 176 3.42 -11.22 -5.27
C SER A 176 4.09 -9.97 -5.85
N ALA A 177 4.45 -8.99 -5.01
CA ALA A 177 5.19 -7.80 -5.46
C ALA A 177 6.59 -8.16 -5.96
N ILE A 178 7.31 -9.04 -5.24
CA ILE A 178 8.62 -9.55 -5.66
C ILE A 178 8.51 -10.32 -6.97
N TYR A 179 7.52 -11.22 -7.09
CA TYR A 179 7.27 -11.95 -8.34
C TYR A 179 7.03 -10.98 -9.52
N THR A 180 6.14 -10.01 -9.33
CA THR A 180 5.81 -8.98 -10.33
C THR A 180 7.06 -8.19 -10.74
N ALA A 181 7.86 -7.73 -9.77
CA ALA A 181 9.10 -7.01 -10.06
C ALA A 181 10.12 -7.87 -10.83
N ILE A 182 10.27 -9.15 -10.48
CA ILE A 182 11.18 -10.06 -11.20
C ILE A 182 10.75 -10.21 -12.67
N GLU A 183 9.45 -10.43 -12.92
CA GLU A 183 8.93 -10.58 -14.28
C GLU A 183 9.04 -9.29 -15.09
N LEU A 184 8.73 -8.12 -14.49
CA LEU A 184 8.94 -6.82 -15.13
C LEU A 184 10.41 -6.57 -15.48
N GLY A 185 11.32 -6.92 -14.58
CA GLY A 185 12.76 -6.78 -14.80
C GLY A 185 13.28 -7.74 -15.88
N ARG A 186 12.72 -8.95 -15.97
CA ARG A 186 13.01 -9.93 -17.04
C ARG A 186 12.55 -9.39 -18.39
N ASP A 187 11.34 -8.84 -18.47
CA ASP A 187 10.79 -8.25 -19.70
C ASP A 187 11.62 -7.06 -20.19
N GLY A 188 11.99 -6.14 -19.29
CA GLY A 188 12.85 -5.01 -19.64
C GLY A 188 14.22 -5.41 -20.21
N ARG A 189 14.80 -6.53 -19.75
CA ARG A 189 16.05 -7.07 -20.34
C ARG A 189 15.88 -7.57 -21.77
N ARG A 190 14.74 -8.16 -22.11
CA ARG A 190 14.46 -8.67 -23.47
C ARG A 190 14.39 -7.54 -24.48
N VAL A 191 13.75 -6.43 -24.11
CA VAL A 191 13.64 -5.23 -24.97
C VAL A 191 15.02 -4.63 -25.25
N ARG A 192 15.88 -4.49 -24.23
CA ARG A 192 17.23 -3.96 -24.45
C ARG A 192 18.07 -4.80 -25.40
N GLY A 193 17.91 -6.12 -25.36
CA GLY A 193 18.61 -7.03 -26.28
C GLY A 193 18.16 -6.91 -27.73
N ALA A 194 16.93 -6.47 -27.99
CA ALA A 194 16.41 -6.28 -29.34
C ALA A 194 16.94 -4.99 -30.01
N VAL A 195 17.27 -3.95 -29.23
CA VAL A 195 17.74 -2.65 -29.75
C VAL A 195 19.19 -2.70 -30.26
N ILE A 196 19.97 -3.70 -29.85
CA ILE A 196 21.41 -3.82 -30.17
C ILE A 196 21.65 -4.60 -31.48
N ARG A 197 20.62 -5.23 -32.06
CA ARG A 197 20.70 -5.97 -33.32
C ARG A 197 20.30 -5.08 -34.49
#